data_AF-A0A383AMP0-F1
#
_entry.id   AF-A0A383AMP0-F1
#
_cell.length_a   1.000
_cell.length_b   1.000
_cell.length_c   1.000
_cell.angle_alpha   90.00
_cell.angle_beta   90.00
_cell.angle_gamma   90.00
#
_symmetry.space_group_name_H-M   'P 1'
#
loop_
_entity.id
_entity.type
_entity.pdbx_description
1 polymer ?
#
loop_
_entity_poly.entity_id
_entity_poly.type
_entity_poly.pdbx_seq_one_letter_code
_entity_poly.pdbx_strand_id
1 'polypeptide(L)'
;MKTNSISHKDVIDRFVSYGESNFETTSVNNHSDNRSKEQLGVLRLIYAYRFSGHLRAKIDPLNRPRHHATPSFEISEFGLNDDDLDKTFGMGSYQDPNCKTLRELLASLEKTYSGSLGSEYMQIPNIEERKWIQHRIETMSLEP
;
A
#
# COMPACT_ATOMS: atom_id res chain seq x y z
N MET A 1 -37.46 17.26 49.33
CA MET A 1 -36.15 17.01 48.69
C MET A 1 -35.95 15.50 48.64
N LYS A 2 -36.04 14.86 47.46
CA LYS A 2 -35.88 13.39 47.33
C LYS A 2 -34.39 13.07 47.31
N THR A 3 -33.89 12.42 48.36
CA THR A 3 -32.53 11.90 48.41
C THR A 3 -32.47 10.63 47.58
N ASN A 4 -31.91 10.72 46.38
CA ASN A 4 -31.59 9.58 45.52
C ASN A 4 -30.44 8.80 46.20
N SER A 5 -30.77 7.91 47.13
CA SER A 5 -29.80 7.00 47.72
C SER A 5 -29.57 5.86 46.73
N ILE A 6 -28.59 6.06 45.85
CA ILE A 6 -28.09 4.99 44.99
C ILE A 6 -27.23 4.09 45.88
N SER A 7 -27.52 2.79 45.90
CA SER A 7 -26.72 1.83 46.64
C SER A 7 -25.32 1.77 46.03
N HIS A 8 -24.29 1.78 46.86
CA HIS A 8 -22.91 1.60 46.40
C HIS A 8 -22.73 0.32 45.57
N LYS A 9 -23.51 -0.72 45.88
CA LYS A 9 -23.52 -1.98 45.15
C LYS A 9 -23.99 -1.80 43.70
N ASP A 10 -25.04 -0.99 43.48
CA ASP A 10 -25.58 -0.72 42.13
C ASP A 10 -24.57 0.04 41.25
N VAL A 11 -23.77 0.91 41.86
CA VAL A 11 -22.69 1.63 41.15
C VAL A 11 -21.61 0.63 40.73
N ILE A 12 -21.20 -0.26 41.63
CA ILE A 12 -20.19 -1.28 41.35
C ILE A 12 -20.67 -2.23 40.25
N ASP A 13 -21.89 -2.75 40.36
CA ASP A 13 -22.47 -3.69 39.39
C ASP A 13 -22.61 -3.04 38.01
N ARG A 14 -22.96 -1.74 37.97
CA ARG A 14 -22.98 -0.96 36.72
C ARG A 14 -21.58 -0.80 36.11
N PHE A 15 -20.54 -0.56 36.91
CA PHE A 15 -19.18 -0.47 36.40
C PHE A 15 -18.65 -1.82 35.90
N VAL A 16 -18.97 -2.92 36.58
CA VAL A 16 -18.62 -4.28 36.14
C VAL A 16 -19.29 -4.58 34.80
N SER A 17 -20.61 -4.35 34.68
CA SER A 17 -21.36 -4.55 33.44
C SER A 17 -20.85 -3.68 32.28
N TYR A 18 -20.45 -2.44 32.56
CA TYR A 18 -19.86 -1.54 31.56
C TYR A 18 -18.47 -2.00 31.10
N GLY A 19 -17.68 -2.60 32.00
CA GLY A 19 -16.39 -3.20 31.68
C GLY A 19 -16.52 -4.44 30.80
N GLU A 20 -17.45 -5.33 31.13
CA GLU A 20 -17.71 -6.57 30.38
C GLU A 20 -18.25 -6.29 28.97
N SER A 21 -19.23 -5.39 28.83
CA SER A 21 -19.80 -5.02 27.52
C SER A 21 -18.80 -4.30 26.59
N ASN A 22 -17.94 -3.43 27.12
CA ASN A 22 -16.92 -2.75 26.32
C ASN A 22 -15.75 -3.66 25.95
N PHE A 23 -15.41 -4.64 26.80
CA PHE A 23 -14.36 -5.62 26.50
C PHE A 23 -14.76 -6.51 25.31
N GLU A 24 -16.02 -6.98 25.26
CA GLU A 24 -16.54 -7.74 24.12
C GLU A 24 -16.59 -6.89 22.83
N THR A 25 -16.93 -5.60 22.94
CA THR A 25 -17.01 -4.70 21.78
C THR A 25 -15.64 -4.44 21.13
N THR A 26 -14.54 -4.55 21.88
CA THR A 26 -13.18 -4.26 21.36
C THR A 26 -12.66 -5.33 20.39
N SER A 27 -13.21 -6.54 20.39
CA SER A 27 -12.73 -7.64 19.53
C SER A 27 -13.17 -7.57 18.07
N VAL A 28 -14.03 -6.61 17.68
CA VAL A 28 -14.66 -6.56 16.34
C VAL A 28 -13.92 -5.66 15.33
N ASN A 29 -12.88 -4.90 15.73
CA ASN A 29 -12.19 -3.94 14.84
C ASN A 29 -10.96 -4.47 14.08
N ASN A 30 -10.63 -5.75 14.16
CA ASN A 30 -9.46 -6.30 13.46
C ASN A 30 -9.53 -6.19 11.92
N HIS A 31 -10.74 -6.11 11.34
CA HIS A 31 -10.91 -6.10 9.89
C HIS A 31 -10.58 -4.74 9.24
N SER A 32 -10.89 -3.61 9.91
CA SER A 32 -10.49 -2.28 9.44
C SER A 32 -8.98 -2.09 9.49
N ASP A 33 -8.35 -2.62 10.54
CA ASP A 33 -6.91 -2.50 10.73
C ASP A 33 -6.12 -3.28 9.67
N ASN A 34 -6.56 -4.49 9.31
CA ASN A 34 -5.91 -5.27 8.26
C ASN A 34 -6.01 -4.62 6.89
N ARG A 35 -7.18 -4.11 6.49
CA ARG A 35 -7.33 -3.40 5.22
C ARG A 35 -6.46 -2.14 5.15
N SER A 36 -6.27 -1.44 6.26
CA SER A 36 -5.37 -0.27 6.31
C SER A 36 -3.90 -0.65 6.15
N LYS A 37 -3.47 -1.79 6.72
CA LYS A 37 -2.10 -2.33 6.57
C LYS A 37 -1.84 -2.79 5.14
N GLU A 38 -2.76 -3.54 4.54
CA GLU A 38 -2.69 -3.97 3.14
C GLU A 38 -2.56 -2.73 2.22
N GLN A 39 -3.42 -1.73 2.42
CA GLN A 39 -3.39 -0.48 1.66
C GLN A 39 -2.06 0.27 1.80
N LEU A 40 -1.46 0.30 3.00
CA LEU A 40 -0.13 0.87 3.20
C LEU A 40 0.95 0.05 2.49
N GLY A 41 0.83 -1.28 2.49
CA GLY A 41 1.68 -2.19 1.74
C GLY A 41 1.70 -1.87 0.24
N VAL A 42 0.52 -1.64 -0.35
CA VAL A 42 0.37 -1.23 -1.76
C VAL A 42 1.09 0.09 -2.05
N LEU A 43 0.94 1.09 -1.19
CA LEU A 43 1.63 2.38 -1.38
C LEU A 43 3.15 2.25 -1.26
N ARG A 44 3.64 1.42 -0.33
CA ARG A 44 5.06 1.11 -0.19
C ARG A 44 5.61 0.37 -1.40
N LEU A 45 4.84 -0.55 -1.97
CA LEU A 45 5.18 -1.26 -3.20
C LEU A 45 5.36 -0.28 -4.37
N ILE A 46 4.38 0.61 -4.60
CA ILE A 46 4.46 1.66 -5.64
C ILE A 46 5.72 2.50 -5.45
N TYR A 47 5.98 2.95 -4.22
CA TYR A 47 7.18 3.74 -3.90
C TYR A 47 8.48 2.98 -4.20
N ALA A 48 8.55 1.69 -3.85
CA ALA A 48 9.71 0.86 -4.11
C ALA A 48 9.99 0.77 -5.62
N TYR A 49 8.97 0.54 -6.45
CA TYR A 49 9.12 0.53 -7.91
C TYR A 49 9.61 1.87 -8.47
N ARG A 50 9.07 3.00 -7.98
CA ARG A 50 9.53 4.34 -8.38
C ARG A 50 11.00 4.60 -8.02
N PHE A 51 11.42 4.13 -6.85
CA PHE A 51 12.75 4.39 -6.34
C PHE A 51 13.81 3.48 -6.95
N SER A 52 13.54 2.18 -7.07
CA SER A 52 14.54 1.18 -7.44
C SER A 52 14.14 0.27 -8.61
N GLY A 53 12.99 0.49 -9.24
CA GLY A 53 12.53 -0.33 -10.37
C GLY A 53 13.49 -0.32 -11.57
N HIS A 54 14.21 0.78 -11.77
CA HIS A 54 15.25 0.89 -12.80
C HIS A 54 16.39 -0.12 -12.61
N LEU A 55 16.69 -0.52 -11.36
CA LEU A 55 17.69 -1.54 -11.08
C LEU A 55 17.27 -2.92 -11.60
N ARG A 56 15.97 -3.14 -11.86
CA ARG A 56 15.43 -4.38 -12.43
C ARG A 56 15.19 -4.30 -13.94
N ALA A 57 15.16 -3.11 -14.53
CA ALA A 57 14.86 -2.89 -15.94
C ALA A 57 15.74 -3.70 -16.92
N LYS A 58 15.15 -4.16 -18.02
CA LYS A 58 15.78 -4.95 -19.08
C LYS A 58 16.38 -4.04 -20.15
N ILE A 59 17.40 -3.28 -19.75
CA ILE A 59 18.06 -2.28 -20.60
C ILE A 59 19.18 -2.85 -21.48
N ASP A 60 19.76 -4.00 -21.10
CA ASP A 60 20.84 -4.63 -21.86
C ASP A 60 20.26 -5.68 -22.84
N PRO A 61 20.34 -5.45 -24.16
CA PRO A 61 19.86 -6.42 -25.15
C PRO A 61 20.66 -7.72 -25.16
N LEU A 62 21.88 -7.73 -24.62
CA LEU A 62 22.72 -8.93 -24.52
C LEU A 62 22.50 -9.70 -23.20
N ASN A 63 21.64 -9.17 -22.32
CA ASN A 63 21.26 -9.77 -21.05
C ASN A 63 22.45 -10.25 -20.20
N ARG A 64 23.50 -9.43 -20.11
CA ARG A 64 24.69 -9.76 -19.34
C ARG A 64 24.39 -9.74 -17.84
N PRO A 65 25.12 -10.53 -17.02
CA PRO A 65 24.98 -10.47 -15.57
C PRO A 65 25.24 -9.07 -15.05
N ARG A 66 24.34 -8.55 -14.20
CA ARG A 66 24.53 -7.27 -13.52
C ARG A 66 25.34 -7.46 -12.25
N HIS A 67 26.24 -6.51 -11.98
CA HIS A 67 27.12 -6.56 -10.81
C HIS A 67 26.42 -6.11 -9.51
N HIS A 68 25.33 -5.34 -9.61
CA HIS A 68 24.58 -4.87 -8.45
C HIS A 68 23.48 -5.83 -8.02
N ALA A 69 23.20 -5.86 -6.72
CA ALA A 69 22.05 -6.57 -6.18
C ALA A 69 20.75 -5.99 -6.77
N THR A 70 19.90 -6.86 -7.32
CA THR A 70 18.56 -6.45 -7.77
C THR A 70 17.61 -6.55 -6.58
N PRO A 71 16.87 -5.48 -6.25
CA PRO A 71 15.89 -5.54 -5.18
C PRO A 71 14.82 -6.58 -5.50
N SER A 72 14.46 -7.36 -4.48
CA SER A 72 13.26 -8.19 -4.49
C SER A 72 12.04 -7.27 -4.41
N PHE A 73 11.01 -7.56 -5.21
CA PHE A 73 9.72 -6.87 -5.16
C PHE A 73 8.60 -7.86 -4.81
N GLU A 74 8.94 -8.87 -4.01
CA GLU A 74 7.98 -9.86 -3.52
C GLU A 74 6.93 -9.18 -2.64
N ILE A 75 5.66 -9.45 -2.92
CA ILE A 75 4.53 -8.81 -2.25
C ILE A 75 4.51 -9.08 -0.73
N SER A 76 5.06 -10.22 -0.30
CA SER A 76 5.18 -10.60 1.10
C SER A 76 6.04 -9.63 1.91
N GLU A 77 7.04 -8.98 1.30
CA GLU A 77 7.87 -7.97 1.97
C GLU A 77 7.08 -6.69 2.32
N PHE A 78 5.95 -6.49 1.64
CA PHE A 78 5.03 -5.38 1.85
C PHE A 78 3.85 -5.76 2.74
N GLY A 79 3.82 -7.00 3.28
CA GLY A 79 2.71 -7.51 4.09
C GLY A 79 1.46 -7.84 3.27
N LEU A 80 1.64 -8.15 1.99
CA LEU A 80 0.59 -8.57 1.06
C LEU A 80 0.80 -10.05 0.72
N ASN A 81 -0.30 -10.78 0.50
CA ASN A 81 -0.29 -12.20 0.18
C ASN A 81 -0.91 -12.46 -1.20
N ASP A 82 -0.79 -13.69 -1.70
CA ASP A 82 -1.38 -14.07 -2.99
C ASP A 82 -2.90 -13.90 -3.04
N ASP A 83 -3.59 -14.08 -1.90
CA ASP A 83 -5.03 -13.83 -1.76
C ASP A 83 -5.42 -12.36 -1.99
N ASP A 84 -4.46 -11.44 -1.91
CA ASP A 84 -4.67 -10.00 -2.13
C ASP A 84 -4.57 -9.61 -3.60
N LEU A 85 -4.03 -10.48 -4.48
CA LEU A 85 -3.78 -10.16 -5.88
C LEU A 85 -5.04 -9.75 -6.64
N ASP A 86 -6.15 -10.42 -6.35
CA ASP A 86 -7.45 -10.16 -6.97
C ASP A 86 -8.29 -9.11 -6.21
N LYS A 87 -7.78 -8.57 -5.09
CA LYS A 87 -8.45 -7.51 -4.34
C LYS A 87 -8.23 -6.14 -4.99
N THR A 88 -9.22 -5.27 -4.83
CA THR A 88 -9.15 -3.87 -5.30
C THR A 88 -8.58 -2.96 -4.23
N PHE A 89 -7.65 -2.09 -4.62
CA PHE A 89 -7.00 -1.13 -3.72
C PHE A 89 -7.06 0.30 -4.27
N GLY A 90 -6.92 1.28 -3.38
CA GLY A 90 -6.71 2.66 -3.80
C GLY A 90 -5.29 2.84 -4.29
N MET A 91 -5.09 3.21 -5.56
CA MET A 91 -3.73 3.35 -6.14
C MET A 91 -3.02 4.65 -5.71
N GLY A 92 -3.65 5.46 -4.86
CA GLY A 92 -3.08 6.68 -4.30
C GLY A 92 -2.72 7.69 -5.39
N SER A 93 -1.42 7.95 -5.55
CA SER A 93 -0.90 8.89 -6.55
C SER A 93 -0.45 8.22 -7.86
N TYR A 94 -0.65 6.91 -8.01
CA TYR A 94 -0.33 6.21 -9.25
C TYR A 94 -1.39 6.51 -10.32
N GLN A 95 -0.94 6.83 -11.52
CA GLN A 95 -1.79 7.49 -12.52
C GLN A 95 -2.30 6.61 -13.65
N ASP A 96 -2.20 5.27 -13.51
CA ASP A 96 -2.84 4.33 -14.44
C ASP A 96 -4.33 4.13 -14.06
N PRO A 97 -5.28 4.62 -14.86
CA PRO A 97 -6.72 4.49 -14.58
C PRO A 97 -7.25 3.07 -14.78
N ASN A 98 -6.51 2.19 -15.46
CA ASN A 98 -6.94 0.83 -15.74
C ASN A 98 -6.57 -0.15 -14.62
N CYS A 99 -5.63 0.22 -13.75
CA CYS A 99 -5.21 -0.58 -12.61
C CYS A 99 -6.22 -0.50 -11.46
N LYS A 100 -7.01 -1.55 -11.26
CA LYS A 100 -7.98 -1.64 -10.16
C LYS A 100 -7.59 -2.70 -9.13
N THR A 101 -6.98 -3.79 -9.58
CA THR A 101 -6.51 -4.90 -8.72
C THR A 101 -5.02 -4.81 -8.43
N LEU A 102 -4.56 -5.47 -7.35
CA LEU A 102 -3.13 -5.57 -7.05
C LEU A 102 -2.36 -6.29 -8.18
N ARG A 103 -2.95 -7.31 -8.80
CA ARG A 103 -2.37 -8.01 -9.95
C ARG A 103 -2.13 -7.07 -11.13
N GLU A 104 -3.12 -6.27 -11.49
CA GLU A 104 -2.99 -5.28 -12.57
C GLU A 104 -1.93 -4.22 -12.23
N LEU A 105 -1.92 -3.74 -10.98
CA LEU A 105 -0.92 -2.79 -10.50
C LEU A 105 0.50 -3.34 -10.65
N LEU A 106 0.76 -4.57 -10.20
CA LEU A 106 2.07 -5.21 -10.33
C LEU A 106 2.53 -5.29 -11.79
N ALA A 107 1.64 -5.74 -12.67
CA ALA A 107 1.92 -5.84 -14.09
C ALA A 107 2.23 -4.46 -14.70
N SER A 108 1.46 -3.42 -14.32
CA SER A 108 1.68 -2.07 -14.82
C SER A 108 2.96 -1.44 -14.27
N LEU A 109 3.28 -1.62 -12.99
CA LEU A 109 4.53 -1.18 -12.38
C LEU A 109 5.75 -1.85 -13.01
N GLU A 110 5.67 -3.16 -13.27
CA GLU A 110 6.74 -3.90 -13.92
C GLU A 110 6.95 -3.43 -15.37
N LYS A 111 5.86 -3.24 -16.13
CA LYS A 111 5.93 -2.68 -17.49
C LYS A 111 6.53 -1.27 -17.51
N THR A 112 6.13 -0.44 -16.56
CA THR A 112 6.48 0.99 -16.52
C THR A 112 7.92 1.23 -16.04
N TYR A 113 8.34 0.58 -14.95
CA TYR A 113 9.64 0.85 -14.31
C TYR A 113 10.70 -0.22 -14.53
N SER A 114 10.31 -1.44 -14.94
CA SER A 114 11.21 -2.58 -15.13
C SER A 114 11.17 -3.15 -16.56
N GLY A 115 10.58 -2.43 -17.51
CA GLY A 115 10.56 -2.78 -18.92
C GLY A 115 11.91 -2.54 -19.61
N SER A 116 11.86 -2.13 -20.88
CA SER A 116 13.06 -1.75 -21.65
C SER A 116 13.61 -0.36 -21.30
N LEU A 117 12.91 0.38 -20.44
CA LEU A 117 13.29 1.69 -19.93
C LEU A 117 13.50 1.60 -18.42
N GLY A 118 14.64 2.10 -17.93
CA GLY A 118 14.89 2.29 -16.50
C GLY A 118 14.81 3.77 -16.16
N SER A 119 13.83 4.16 -15.36
CA SER A 119 13.61 5.56 -14.99
C SER A 119 14.15 5.88 -13.59
N GLU A 120 15.02 6.89 -13.50
CA GLU A 120 15.59 7.39 -12.25
C GLU A 120 15.30 8.90 -12.15
N TYR A 121 14.47 9.27 -11.19
CA TYR A 121 14.01 10.67 -11.03
C TYR A 121 13.67 11.03 -9.58
N MET A 122 13.63 10.06 -8.67
CA MET A 122 13.19 10.25 -7.28
C MET A 122 14.14 11.15 -6.48
N GLN A 123 15.40 11.29 -6.92
CA GLN A 123 16.42 12.15 -6.32
C GLN A 123 16.20 13.65 -6.60
N ILE A 124 15.32 14.00 -7.54
CA ILE A 124 15.01 15.40 -7.88
C ILE A 124 14.33 16.06 -6.67
N PRO A 125 14.89 17.16 -6.13
CA PRO A 125 14.32 17.83 -4.96
C PRO A 125 13.03 18.59 -5.28
N ASN A 126 12.89 19.10 -6.51
CA ASN A 126 11.71 19.81 -6.94
C ASN A 126 10.51 18.85 -7.11
N ILE A 127 9.46 19.10 -6.32
CA ILE A 127 8.25 18.28 -6.30
C ILE A 127 7.49 18.36 -7.63
N GLU A 128 7.43 19.55 -8.24
CA GLU A 128 6.66 19.77 -9.47
C GLU A 128 7.32 19.07 -10.66
N GLU A 129 8.65 19.13 -10.76
CA GLU A 129 9.41 18.36 -11.76
C GLU A 129 9.22 16.85 -11.57
N ARG A 130 9.33 16.37 -10.33
CA ARG A 130 9.14 14.94 -10.02
C ARG A 130 7.72 14.47 -10.39
N LYS A 131 6.70 15.26 -10.08
CA LYS A 131 5.30 14.96 -10.46
C LYS A 131 5.11 14.99 -11.98
N TRP A 132 5.72 15.94 -12.68
CA TRP A 132 5.62 16.04 -14.13
C TRP A 132 6.22 14.80 -14.81
N ILE A 133 7.41 14.37 -14.37
CA ILE A 133 8.07 13.15 -14.87
C ILE A 133 7.21 11.93 -14.56
N GLN A 134 6.73 11.82 -13.32
CA GLN A 134 5.88 10.72 -12.89
C GLN A 134 4.61 10.62 -13.75
N HIS A 135 3.93 11.74 -13.99
CA HIS A 135 2.73 11.79 -14.84
C HIS A 135 3.05 11.29 -16.24
N ARG A 136 4.13 11.78 -16.86
CA ARG A 136 4.56 11.33 -18.18
C ARG A 136 4.80 9.82 -18.22
N ILE A 137 5.62 9.29 -17.32
CA ILE A 137 6.02 7.88 -17.34
C ILE A 137 4.83 6.95 -17.09
N GLU A 138 4.00 7.26 -16.09
CA GLU A 138 2.86 6.41 -15.70
C GLU A 138 1.71 6.47 -16.72
N THR A 139 1.59 7.55 -17.50
CA THR A 139 0.55 7.67 -18.55
C THR A 139 1.01 7.21 -19.92
N MET A 140 2.32 7.16 -20.21
CA MET A 140 2.84 6.69 -21.51
C MET A 140 2.47 5.25 -21.83
N SER A 141 2.22 4.41 -20.82
CA SER A 141 1.79 3.02 -21.01
C SER A 141 0.34 2.89 -21.50
N LEU A 142 -0.43 3.99 -21.49
CA LEU A 142 -1.86 4.04 -21.85
C LEU A 142 -2.11 4.26 -23.35
N GLU A 143 -1.08 4.60 -24.14
CA GLU A 143 -1.23 4.70 -25.59
C GLU A 143 -0.90 3.36 -26.27
N PRO A 144 -1.74 2.91 -27.24
CA PRO A 144 -1.59 1.64 -27.95
C PRO A 144 -0.42 1.59 -28.93
#